data_AF-A0A2M8E1C0-F1
#
_entry.id   AF-A0A2M8E1C0-F1
#
_cell.length_a   1.000
_cell.length_b   1.000
_cell.length_c   1.000
_cell.angle_alpha   90.00
_cell.angle_beta   90.00
_cell.angle_gamma   90.00
#
_symmetry.space_group_name_H-M   'P 1'
#
loop_
_entity.id
_entity.type
_entity.pdbx_description
1 polymer ?
#
loop_
_entity_poly.entity_id
_entity_poly.type
_entity_poly.pdbx_seq_one_letter_code
_entity_poly.pdbx_strand_id
1 'polypeptide(L)'
;DDFARLIERNPDNARHQRLGALVNILQLIEQNELAQVLAEVSTLCKRIREPGVDFEAASNLLNLLSLMASRRIQMEDPTIVVDTLGLRFTGTRALTELLAGAAAVFPLYAEHIRAANAQLLRLTETAMSKTLEDKPGAAVEELAAHGKETLNSKLIETAYLVLNRYPDKIADFAQWQSTINELRTRYNTQGIRPTLGEQKRQAGGLTLRIGGKPAPTKAEAAGPAK
;
A
#
# COMPACT_ATOMS: atom_id res chain seq x y z
N ASP A 1 3.26 13.21 -28.07
CA ASP A 1 3.25 12.59 -26.74
C ASP A 1 1.87 12.79 -26.12
N ASP A 2 1.14 11.72 -25.82
CA ASP A 2 -0.27 11.80 -25.40
C ASP A 2 -0.44 12.36 -23.98
N PHE A 3 0.55 12.18 -23.11
CA PHE A 3 0.53 12.78 -21.77
C PHE A 3 0.68 14.29 -21.81
N ALA A 4 1.47 14.84 -22.75
CA ALA A 4 1.58 16.28 -22.94
C ALA A 4 0.20 16.90 -23.25
N ARG A 5 -0.57 16.27 -24.14
CA ARG A 5 -1.96 16.70 -24.47
C ARG A 5 -2.91 16.58 -23.28
N LEU A 6 -2.76 15.55 -22.44
CA LEU A 6 -3.58 15.39 -21.23
C LEU A 6 -3.24 16.43 -20.15
N ILE A 7 -1.96 16.81 -20.04
CA ILE A 7 -1.49 17.86 -19.13
C ILE A 7 -1.94 19.23 -19.63
N GLU A 8 -1.83 19.53 -20.93
CA GLU A 8 -2.33 20.79 -21.51
C GLU A 8 -3.84 20.99 -21.25
N ARG A 9 -4.62 19.90 -21.35
CA ARG A 9 -6.08 19.93 -21.10
C ARG A 9 -6.45 20.04 -19.63
N ASN A 10 -5.60 19.58 -18.72
CA ASN A 10 -5.84 19.65 -17.29
C ASN A 10 -4.50 19.77 -16.54
N PRO A 11 -3.92 20.99 -16.49
CA PRO A 11 -2.57 21.20 -15.96
C PRO A 11 -2.44 20.85 -14.49
N ASP A 12 -3.51 21.02 -13.70
CA ASP A 12 -3.49 20.82 -12.26
C ASP A 12 -3.67 19.35 -11.84
N ASN A 13 -3.85 18.44 -12.80
CA ASN A 13 -4.01 17.02 -12.50
C ASN A 13 -2.67 16.37 -12.15
N ALA A 14 -2.39 16.31 -10.84
CA ALA A 14 -1.17 15.71 -10.30
C ALA A 14 -0.92 14.26 -10.76
N ARG A 15 -1.97 13.49 -11.05
CA ARG A 15 -1.82 12.12 -11.57
C ARG A 15 -1.26 12.12 -12.99
N HIS A 16 -1.79 12.97 -13.87
CA HIS A 16 -1.29 13.10 -15.24
C HIS A 16 0.17 13.59 -15.26
N GLN A 17 0.50 14.56 -14.40
CA GLN A 17 1.87 15.04 -14.25
C GLN A 17 2.84 13.91 -13.84
N ARG A 18 2.47 13.09 -12.85
CA ARG A 18 3.30 11.96 -12.40
C ARG A 18 3.49 10.91 -13.49
N LEU A 19 2.42 10.55 -14.20
CA LEU A 19 2.49 9.58 -15.30
C LEU A 19 3.32 10.11 -16.48
N GLY A 20 3.17 11.38 -16.84
CA GLY A 20 4.00 12.03 -17.85
C GLY A 20 5.48 12.04 -17.46
N ALA A 21 5.80 12.36 -16.20
CA ALA A 21 7.17 12.30 -15.69
C ALA A 21 7.77 10.89 -15.78
N LEU A 22 7.00 9.84 -15.44
CA LEU A 22 7.45 8.45 -15.58
C LEU A 22 7.76 8.09 -17.03
N VAL A 23 6.89 8.45 -17.98
CA VAL A 23 7.12 8.21 -19.41
C VAL A 23 8.38 8.93 -19.89
N ASN A 24 8.56 10.19 -19.48
CA ASN A 24 9.76 10.95 -19.81
C ASN A 24 11.04 10.28 -19.28
N ILE A 25 11.03 9.78 -18.04
CA ILE A 25 12.16 9.05 -17.47
C ILE A 25 12.45 7.77 -18.26
N LEU A 26 11.43 6.99 -18.64
CA LEU A 26 11.62 5.79 -19.44
C LEU A 26 12.23 6.13 -20.82
N GLN A 27 11.82 7.24 -21.44
CA GLN A 27 12.42 7.73 -22.68
C GLN A 27 13.90 8.11 -22.49
N LEU A 28 14.24 8.81 -21.40
CA LEU A 28 15.63 9.14 -21.07
C LEU A 28 16.50 7.90 -20.82
N ILE A 29 15.93 6.85 -20.21
CA ILE A 29 16.60 5.56 -20.03
C ILE A 29 16.92 4.93 -21.40
N GLU A 30 15.97 4.94 -22.33
CA GLU A 30 16.19 4.40 -23.68
C GLU A 30 17.21 5.24 -24.49
N GLN A 31 17.29 6.55 -24.23
CA GLN A 31 18.29 7.45 -24.82
C GLN A 31 19.66 7.39 -24.12
N ASN A 32 19.80 6.61 -23.04
CA ASN A 32 21.00 6.52 -22.21
C ASN A 32 21.43 7.84 -21.55
N GLU A 33 20.48 8.75 -21.29
CA GLU A 33 20.70 10.05 -20.65
C GLU A 33 20.71 9.92 -19.12
N LEU A 34 21.66 9.13 -18.58
CA LEU A 34 21.65 8.68 -17.18
C LEU A 34 21.64 9.81 -16.14
N ALA A 35 22.33 10.92 -16.41
CA ALA A 35 22.35 12.06 -15.50
C ALA A 35 20.96 12.69 -15.33
N GLN A 36 20.21 12.78 -16.43
CA GLN A 36 18.84 13.31 -16.42
C GLN A 36 17.88 12.33 -15.75
N VAL A 37 18.03 11.02 -16.03
CA VAL A 37 17.26 9.96 -15.34
C VAL A 37 17.40 10.09 -13.83
N LEU A 38 18.63 10.20 -13.30
CA LEU A 38 18.87 10.30 -11.87
C LEU A 38 18.29 11.58 -11.26
N ALA A 39 18.37 12.71 -11.96
CA ALA A 39 17.80 13.98 -11.51
C ALA A 39 16.26 13.93 -11.41
N GLU A 40 15.61 13.40 -12.44
CA GLU A 40 14.16 13.27 -12.49
C GLU A 40 13.64 12.28 -11.46
N VAL A 41 14.29 11.12 -11.32
CA VAL A 41 13.92 10.10 -10.33
C VAL A 41 14.13 10.63 -8.91
N SER A 42 15.23 11.35 -8.64
CA SER A 42 15.45 12.01 -7.34
C SER A 42 14.30 12.98 -7.00
N THR A 43 13.81 13.71 -8.00
CA THR A 43 12.65 14.61 -7.84
C THR A 43 11.39 13.83 -7.48
N LEU A 44 11.11 12.70 -8.14
CA LEU A 44 9.99 11.83 -7.77
C LEU A 44 10.15 11.25 -6.36
N CYS A 45 11.35 10.81 -5.99
CA CYS A 45 11.65 10.26 -4.67
C CYS A 45 11.42 11.28 -3.54
N LYS A 46 11.76 12.56 -3.75
CA LYS A 46 11.51 13.62 -2.75
C LYS A 46 10.03 13.85 -2.47
N ARG A 47 9.15 13.48 -3.41
CA ARG A 47 7.70 13.69 -3.33
C ARG A 47 6.93 12.52 -2.75
N ILE A 48 7.58 11.39 -2.44
CA ILE A 48 6.92 10.16 -1.96
C ILE A 48 6.18 10.31 -0.63
N ARG A 49 6.36 11.43 0.09
CA ARG A 49 5.67 11.77 1.34
C ARG A 49 4.52 12.77 1.14
N GLU A 50 4.28 13.24 -0.08
CA GLU A 50 3.15 14.12 -0.39
C GLU A 50 1.82 13.40 -0.16
N PRO A 51 0.79 14.06 0.42
CA PRO A 51 -0.50 13.45 0.70
C PRO A 51 -1.20 12.85 -0.54
N GLY A 52 -1.04 13.46 -1.71
CA GLY A 52 -1.66 13.02 -2.97
C GLY A 52 -0.97 11.85 -3.69
N VAL A 53 0.07 11.26 -3.09
CA VAL A 53 0.69 10.03 -3.59
C VAL A 53 -0.14 8.84 -3.12
N ASP A 54 -0.64 8.08 -4.08
CA ASP A 54 -1.46 6.89 -3.88
C ASP A 54 -0.66 5.61 -4.15
N PHE A 55 -1.35 4.48 -4.00
CA PHE A 55 -0.76 3.16 -4.19
C PHE A 55 -0.27 2.93 -5.63
N GLU A 56 -0.96 3.51 -6.63
CA GLU A 56 -0.56 3.42 -8.04
C GLU A 56 0.79 4.13 -8.27
N ALA A 57 0.91 5.38 -7.80
CA ALA A 57 2.16 6.12 -7.87
C ALA A 57 3.32 5.41 -7.14
N ALA A 58 3.05 4.82 -5.98
CA ALA A 58 4.03 4.02 -5.23
C ALA A 58 4.50 2.79 -6.02
N SER A 59 3.55 2.06 -6.62
CA SER A 59 3.84 0.86 -7.42
C SER A 59 4.64 1.19 -8.68
N ASN A 60 4.28 2.27 -9.38
CA ASN A 60 4.99 2.71 -10.57
C ASN A 60 6.42 3.16 -10.25
N LEU A 61 6.61 3.92 -9.17
CA LEU A 61 7.94 4.34 -8.73
C LEU A 61 8.80 3.12 -8.34
N LEU A 62 8.24 2.18 -7.58
CA LEU A 62 8.97 0.97 -7.19
C LEU A 62 9.37 0.12 -8.41
N ASN A 63 8.49 0.01 -9.40
CA ASN A 63 8.79 -0.67 -10.66
C ASN A 63 9.93 0.03 -11.42
N LEU A 64 9.88 1.36 -11.51
CA LEU A 64 10.94 2.16 -12.12
C LEU A 64 12.29 1.99 -11.40
N LEU A 65 12.31 2.06 -10.07
CA LEU A 65 13.52 1.83 -9.27
C LEU A 65 14.08 0.42 -9.50
N SER A 66 13.21 -0.58 -9.58
CA SER A 66 13.59 -1.98 -9.84
C SER A 66 14.16 -2.14 -11.24
N LEU A 67 13.56 -1.51 -12.24
CA LEU A 67 14.07 -1.47 -13.62
C LEU A 67 15.47 -0.83 -13.67
N MET A 68 15.65 0.33 -13.03
CA MET A 68 16.94 1.01 -12.95
C MET A 68 18.01 0.13 -12.32
N ALA A 69 17.69 -0.51 -11.18
CA ALA A 69 18.60 -1.43 -10.49
C ALA A 69 18.98 -2.62 -11.37
N SER A 70 18.01 -3.25 -12.06
CA SER A 70 18.26 -4.36 -12.98
C SER A 70 19.14 -3.97 -14.17
N ARG A 71 19.08 -2.70 -14.62
CA ARG A 71 19.94 -2.13 -15.66
C ARG A 71 21.26 -1.55 -15.11
N ARG A 72 21.56 -1.77 -13.82
CA ARG A 72 22.74 -1.25 -13.11
C ARG A 72 22.88 0.27 -13.12
N ILE A 73 21.76 0.99 -13.24
CA ILE A 73 21.70 2.44 -13.05
C ILE A 73 21.71 2.69 -11.54
N GLN A 74 22.83 3.18 -11.01
CA GLN A 74 23.02 3.34 -9.57
C GLN A 74 22.45 4.67 -9.09
N MET A 75 21.57 4.58 -8.10
CA MET A 75 21.15 5.71 -7.28
C MET A 75 21.86 5.67 -5.94
N GLU A 76 21.99 6.84 -5.31
CA GLU A 76 22.39 6.94 -3.91
C GLU A 76 21.22 6.48 -3.03
N ASP A 77 21.51 5.55 -2.11
CA ASP A 77 20.61 5.02 -1.08
C ASP A 77 19.17 4.68 -1.55
N PRO A 78 18.99 3.85 -2.60
CA PRO A 78 17.67 3.54 -3.12
C PRO A 78 16.79 2.79 -2.11
N THR A 79 17.40 2.06 -1.17
CA THR A 79 16.69 1.31 -0.12
C THR A 79 15.92 2.24 0.82
N ILE A 80 16.40 3.46 1.09
CA ILE A 80 15.67 4.44 1.93
C ILE A 80 14.31 4.77 1.31
N VAL A 81 14.28 4.94 -0.01
CA VAL A 81 13.04 5.21 -0.76
C VAL A 81 12.13 3.99 -0.72
N VAL A 82 12.67 2.80 -0.97
CA VAL A 82 11.91 1.54 -0.96
C VAL A 82 11.31 1.27 0.42
N ASP A 83 12.07 1.47 1.49
CA ASP A 83 11.60 1.30 2.87
C ASP A 83 10.51 2.33 3.21
N THR A 84 10.65 3.57 2.74
CA THR A 84 9.62 4.61 2.90
C THR A 84 8.31 4.23 2.19
N LEU A 85 8.40 3.70 0.97
CA LEU A 85 7.22 3.20 0.25
C LEU A 85 6.59 2.01 0.97
N GLY A 86 7.41 1.06 1.43
CA GLY A 86 6.97 -0.10 2.19
C GLY A 86 6.23 0.30 3.46
N LEU A 87 6.82 1.16 4.30
CA LEU A 87 6.20 1.62 5.53
C LEU A 87 4.91 2.40 5.29
N ARG A 88 4.80 3.16 4.19
CA ARG A 88 3.63 3.98 3.89
C ARG A 88 2.45 3.17 3.32
N PHE A 89 2.70 2.24 2.41
CA PHE A 89 1.64 1.64 1.58
C PHE A 89 1.33 0.17 1.88
N THR A 90 2.10 -0.48 2.76
CA THR A 90 1.77 -1.84 3.25
C THR A 90 0.79 -1.82 4.42
N GLY A 91 0.38 -2.98 4.92
CA GLY A 91 -0.56 -3.10 6.05
C GLY A 91 -1.58 -4.23 5.93
N THR A 92 -1.66 -4.88 4.77
CA THR A 92 -2.32 -6.17 4.58
C THR A 92 -1.45 -7.03 3.68
N ARG A 93 -1.53 -8.36 3.81
CA ARG A 93 -0.79 -9.28 2.95
C ARG A 93 -1.03 -9.02 1.46
N ALA A 94 -2.27 -8.70 1.08
CA ALA A 94 -2.62 -8.45 -0.32
C ALA A 94 -1.93 -7.20 -0.88
N LEU A 95 -1.97 -6.07 -0.16
CA LEU A 95 -1.28 -4.84 -0.57
C LEU A 95 0.25 -5.01 -0.57
N THR A 96 0.78 -5.73 0.41
CA THR A 96 2.22 -6.00 0.51
C THR A 96 2.72 -6.82 -0.67
N GLU A 97 2.05 -7.92 -1.02
CA GLU A 97 2.46 -8.74 -2.16
C GLU A 97 2.20 -8.05 -3.50
N LEU A 98 1.16 -7.21 -3.61
CA LEU A 98 0.95 -6.39 -4.81
C LEU A 98 2.11 -5.40 -5.02
N LEU A 99 2.51 -4.68 -3.95
CA LEU A 99 3.61 -3.73 -4.02
C LEU A 99 4.95 -4.46 -4.24
N ALA A 100 5.20 -5.55 -3.54
CA ALA A 100 6.39 -6.39 -3.76
C ALA A 100 6.44 -6.94 -5.20
N GLY A 101 5.29 -7.26 -5.80
CA GLY A 101 5.17 -7.66 -7.19
C GLY A 101 5.59 -6.56 -8.19
N ALA A 102 5.43 -5.28 -7.84
CA ALA A 102 5.95 -4.18 -8.66
C ALA A 102 7.49 -4.18 -8.73
N ALA A 103 8.16 -4.84 -7.77
CA ALA A 103 9.61 -5.03 -7.75
C ALA A 103 10.08 -6.37 -8.36
N ALA A 104 9.25 -7.08 -9.12
CA ALA A 104 9.55 -8.44 -9.59
C ALA A 104 10.89 -8.57 -10.36
N VAL A 105 11.31 -7.52 -11.07
CA VAL A 105 12.56 -7.51 -11.84
C VAL A 105 13.83 -7.31 -10.99
N PHE A 106 13.67 -6.91 -9.72
CA PHE A 106 14.78 -6.74 -8.78
C PHE A 106 14.37 -7.24 -7.37
N PRO A 107 14.51 -8.56 -7.09
CA PRO A 107 13.94 -9.21 -5.91
C PRO A 107 14.33 -8.59 -4.56
N LEU A 108 15.51 -7.96 -4.45
CA LEU A 108 15.95 -7.32 -3.21
C LEU A 108 14.94 -6.24 -2.74
N TYR A 109 14.38 -5.44 -3.64
CA TYR A 109 13.38 -4.45 -3.24
C TYR A 109 12.05 -5.09 -2.78
N ALA A 110 11.67 -6.24 -3.35
CA ALA A 110 10.52 -6.98 -2.87
C ALA A 110 10.71 -7.48 -1.42
N GLU A 111 11.94 -7.87 -1.05
CA GLU A 111 12.29 -8.25 0.33
C GLU A 111 12.17 -7.07 1.30
N HIS A 112 12.66 -5.89 0.92
CA HIS A 112 12.50 -4.66 1.69
C HIS A 112 11.02 -4.31 1.93
N ILE A 113 10.15 -4.41 0.92
CA ILE A 113 8.71 -4.19 1.08
C ILE A 113 8.09 -5.16 2.09
N ARG A 114 8.46 -6.44 2.05
CA ARG A 114 7.96 -7.44 3.02
C ARG A 114 8.49 -7.17 4.43
N ALA A 115 9.75 -6.77 4.55
CA ALA A 115 10.37 -6.40 5.82
C ALA A 115 9.68 -5.17 6.45
N ALA A 116 9.37 -4.16 5.65
CA ALA A 116 8.62 -2.98 6.09
C ALA A 116 7.22 -3.34 6.61
N ASN A 117 6.51 -4.26 5.95
CA ASN A 117 5.22 -4.75 6.46
C ASN A 117 5.36 -5.50 7.80
N ALA A 118 6.43 -6.29 7.97
CA ALA A 118 6.72 -6.96 9.24
C ALA A 118 7.04 -5.95 10.35
N GLN A 119 7.75 -4.87 10.04
CA GLN A 119 7.98 -3.76 10.97
C GLN A 119 6.67 -3.08 11.37
N LEU A 120 5.82 -2.76 10.40
CA LEU A 120 4.52 -2.13 10.65
C LEU A 120 3.64 -2.99 11.58
N LEU A 121 3.68 -4.31 11.40
CA LEU A 121 2.98 -5.25 12.29
C LEU A 121 3.51 -5.16 13.73
N ARG A 122 4.83 -5.17 13.93
CA ARG A 122 5.44 -5.03 15.28
C ARG A 122 5.06 -3.70 15.95
N LEU A 123 5.05 -2.60 15.19
CA LEU A 123 4.61 -1.29 15.72
C LEU A 123 3.14 -1.35 16.17
N THR A 124 2.29 -1.98 15.37
CA THR A 124 0.87 -2.17 15.71
C THR A 124 0.71 -3.03 16.97
N GLU A 125 1.40 -4.16 17.05
CA GLU A 125 1.34 -5.08 18.21
C GLU A 125 1.84 -4.44 19.51
N THR A 126 2.93 -3.67 19.43
CA THR A 126 3.51 -2.95 20.57
C THR A 126 2.51 -1.93 21.11
N ALA A 127 1.94 -1.09 20.24
CA ALA A 127 0.95 -0.11 20.65
C ALA A 127 -0.34 -0.76 21.17
N MET A 128 -0.80 -1.85 20.54
CA MET A 128 -2.00 -2.57 20.96
C MET A 128 -1.83 -3.27 22.31
N SER A 129 -0.62 -3.70 22.68
CA SER A 129 -0.35 -4.28 24.00
C SER A 129 -0.73 -3.34 25.15
N LYS A 130 -0.63 -2.02 24.95
CA LYS A 130 -1.05 -1.01 25.93
C LYS A 130 -2.55 -1.05 26.23
N THR A 131 -3.38 -1.49 25.28
CA THR A 131 -4.82 -1.70 25.53
C THR A 131 -5.08 -2.86 26.48
N LEU A 132 -4.19 -3.87 26.49
CA LEU A 132 -4.26 -5.01 27.41
C LEU A 132 -3.80 -4.63 28.83
N GLU A 133 -2.92 -3.63 28.94
CA GLU A 133 -2.49 -3.03 30.21
C GLU A 133 -3.47 -1.97 30.76
N ASP A 134 -4.68 -1.88 30.21
CA ASP A 134 -5.69 -0.88 30.55
C ASP A 134 -5.26 0.59 30.31
N LYS A 135 -4.37 0.82 29.32
CA LYS A 135 -3.88 2.14 28.90
C LYS A 135 -4.25 2.46 27.44
N PRO A 136 -5.55 2.53 27.07
CA PRO A 136 -5.97 2.75 25.69
C PRO A 136 -5.56 4.12 25.15
N GLY A 137 -5.45 5.16 25.97
CA GLY A 137 -4.96 6.48 25.53
C GLY A 137 -3.52 6.43 25.01
N ALA A 138 -2.64 5.71 25.71
CA ALA A 138 -1.24 5.53 25.30
C ALA A 138 -1.12 4.67 24.03
N ALA A 139 -2.05 3.75 23.77
CA ALA A 139 -2.13 3.00 22.52
C ALA A 139 -2.51 3.93 21.34
N VAL A 140 -3.51 4.80 21.54
CA VAL A 140 -3.94 5.78 20.53
C VAL A 140 -2.81 6.74 20.18
N GLU A 141 -2.12 7.26 21.19
CA GLU A 141 -0.97 8.15 21.02
C GLU A 141 0.14 7.51 20.17
N GLU A 142 0.54 6.28 20.51
CA GLU A 142 1.62 5.57 19.80
C GLU A 142 1.22 5.20 18.36
N LEU A 143 0.00 4.71 18.15
CA LEU A 143 -0.52 4.43 16.81
C LEU A 143 -0.60 5.70 15.95
N ALA A 144 -1.05 6.82 16.53
CA ALA A 144 -1.14 8.10 15.83
C ALA A 144 0.26 8.66 15.51
N ALA A 145 1.22 8.54 16.43
CA ALA A 145 2.61 8.95 16.22
C ALA A 145 3.24 8.16 15.07
N HIS A 146 3.18 6.83 15.10
CA HIS A 146 3.70 6.00 14.02
C HIS A 146 2.94 6.21 12.70
N GLY A 147 1.62 6.41 12.76
CA GLY A 147 0.81 6.76 11.60
C GLY A 147 1.24 8.08 10.94
N LYS A 148 1.60 9.09 11.74
CA LYS A 148 2.13 10.38 11.26
C LYS A 148 3.57 10.28 10.75
N GLU A 149 4.39 9.42 11.33
CA GLU A 149 5.78 9.21 10.91
C GLU A 149 5.86 8.43 9.58
N THR A 150 5.09 7.35 9.46
CA THR A 150 5.09 6.46 8.30
C THR A 150 4.10 6.86 7.22
N LEU A 151 3.16 7.75 7.55
CA LEU A 151 2.02 8.12 6.69
C LEU A 151 1.10 6.93 6.37
N ASN A 152 1.14 5.89 7.20
CA ASN A 152 0.47 4.64 6.94
C ASN A 152 -1.01 4.68 7.36
N SER A 153 -1.89 4.42 6.39
CA SER A 153 -3.34 4.46 6.60
C SER A 153 -3.84 3.39 7.58
N LYS A 154 -3.20 2.23 7.66
CA LYS A 154 -3.60 1.14 8.57
C LYS A 154 -3.36 1.51 10.02
N LEU A 155 -2.23 2.15 10.34
CA LEU A 155 -1.94 2.63 11.70
C LEU A 155 -2.92 3.71 12.13
N ILE A 156 -3.15 4.70 11.25
CA ILE A 156 -4.10 5.79 11.50
C ILE A 156 -5.53 5.24 11.73
N GLU A 157 -5.97 4.29 10.90
CA GLU A 157 -7.29 3.68 11.07
C GLU A 157 -7.37 2.81 12.33
N THR A 158 -6.27 2.16 12.72
CA THR A 158 -6.23 1.38 13.96
C THR A 158 -6.31 2.31 15.18
N ALA A 159 -5.63 3.46 15.16
CA ALA A 159 -5.75 4.48 16.20
C ALA A 159 -7.21 4.95 16.34
N TYR A 160 -7.88 5.22 15.22
CA TYR A 160 -9.30 5.58 15.19
C TYR A 160 -10.18 4.50 15.83
N LEU A 161 -9.97 3.23 15.47
CA LEU A 161 -10.77 2.12 16.02
C LEU A 161 -10.55 1.92 17.52
N VAL A 162 -9.31 2.08 18.02
CA VAL A 162 -9.02 2.00 19.45
C VAL A 162 -9.67 3.17 20.19
N LEU A 163 -9.54 4.39 19.68
CA LEU A 163 -10.16 5.58 20.27
C LEU A 163 -11.68 5.39 20.44
N ASN A 164 -12.38 4.96 19.40
CA ASN A 164 -13.83 4.76 19.44
C ASN A 164 -14.26 3.51 20.22
N ARG A 165 -13.35 2.57 20.49
CA ARG A 165 -13.63 1.40 21.33
C ARG A 165 -13.59 1.74 22.82
N TYR A 166 -12.79 2.71 23.23
CA TYR A 166 -12.56 3.06 24.64
C TYR A 166 -12.84 4.54 24.95
N PRO A 167 -14.02 5.09 24.59
CA PRO A 167 -14.31 6.51 24.75
C PRO A 167 -14.19 6.98 26.20
N ASP A 168 -14.67 6.18 27.16
CA ASP A 168 -14.71 6.55 28.58
C ASP A 168 -13.36 6.36 29.30
N LYS A 169 -12.37 5.73 28.66
CA LYS A 169 -11.05 5.45 29.24
C LYS A 169 -9.95 6.36 28.69
N ILE A 170 -10.31 7.35 27.89
CA ILE A 170 -9.37 8.27 27.24
C ILE A 170 -9.77 9.69 27.63
N ALA A 171 -8.99 10.31 28.52
CA ALA A 171 -9.27 11.65 29.02
C ALA A 171 -9.35 12.70 27.89
N ASP A 172 -8.40 12.67 26.96
CA ASP A 172 -8.30 13.63 25.85
C ASP A 172 -9.01 13.17 24.57
N PHE A 173 -10.14 12.45 24.71
CA PHE A 173 -10.85 11.83 23.59
C PHE A 173 -11.13 12.83 22.45
N ALA A 174 -11.65 14.01 22.76
CA ALA A 174 -12.02 15.00 21.75
C ALA A 174 -10.80 15.52 20.95
N GLN A 175 -9.67 15.73 21.63
CA GLN A 175 -8.43 16.16 20.98
C GLN A 175 -7.86 15.07 20.06
N TRP A 176 -7.84 13.82 20.55
CA TRP A 176 -7.40 12.69 19.74
C TRP A 176 -8.32 12.44 18.55
N GLN A 177 -9.63 12.61 18.74
CA GLN A 177 -10.62 12.48 17.67
C GLN A 177 -10.38 13.53 16.57
N SER A 178 -10.11 14.79 16.92
CA SER A 178 -9.76 15.82 15.93
C SER A 178 -8.48 15.45 15.19
N THR A 179 -7.40 15.16 15.93
CA THR A 179 -6.07 14.86 15.39
C THR A 179 -6.12 13.66 14.43
N ILE A 180 -6.79 12.58 14.82
CA ILE A 180 -6.90 11.38 13.99
C ILE A 180 -7.75 11.64 12.76
N ASN A 181 -8.86 12.38 12.86
CA ASN A 181 -9.68 12.70 11.68
C ASN A 181 -8.96 13.61 10.68
N GLU A 182 -8.12 14.53 11.14
CA GLU A 182 -7.23 15.31 10.27
C GLU A 182 -6.25 14.39 9.51
N LEU A 183 -5.62 13.43 10.20
CA LEU A 183 -4.73 12.45 9.56
C LEU A 183 -5.48 11.56 8.56
N ARG A 184 -6.68 11.08 8.91
CA ARG A 184 -7.54 10.26 8.03
C ARG A 184 -7.91 11.00 6.75
N THR A 185 -8.25 12.28 6.88
CA THR A 185 -8.57 13.16 5.75
C THR A 185 -7.34 13.40 4.89
N ARG A 186 -6.22 13.78 5.50
CA ARG A 186 -4.98 14.11 4.79
C ARG A 186 -4.42 12.93 4.00
N TYR A 187 -4.43 11.72 4.56
CA TYR A 187 -3.86 10.53 3.92
C TYR A 187 -4.91 9.61 3.30
N ASN A 188 -6.12 10.13 3.10
CA ASN A 188 -7.24 9.46 2.44
C ASN A 188 -7.45 8.01 2.92
N THR A 189 -7.42 7.78 4.24
CA THR A 189 -7.58 6.43 4.81
C THR A 189 -8.99 5.88 4.59
N GLN A 190 -9.94 6.74 4.23
CA GLN A 190 -11.32 6.42 3.84
C GLN A 190 -11.51 6.23 2.34
N GLY A 191 -10.44 6.37 1.54
CA GLY A 191 -10.49 6.24 0.09
C GLY A 191 -10.87 4.82 -0.38
N ILE A 192 -11.20 4.71 -1.67
CA ILE A 192 -11.54 3.43 -2.31
C ILE A 192 -10.35 2.49 -2.14
N ARG A 193 -10.49 1.48 -1.27
CA ARG A 193 -9.53 0.38 -1.19
C ARG A 193 -9.36 -0.20 -2.58
N PRO A 194 -8.13 -0.46 -3.05
CA PRO A 194 -7.92 -1.17 -4.30
C PRO A 194 -8.75 -2.45 -4.27
N THR A 195 -9.77 -2.54 -5.14
CA THR A 195 -10.63 -3.72 -5.23
C THR A 195 -9.82 -4.85 -5.84
N LEU A 196 -9.15 -5.62 -4.98
CA LEU A 196 -8.29 -6.74 -5.32
C LEU A 196 -9.09 -8.02 -5.60
N GLY A 197 -10.12 -7.91 -6.44
CA GLY A 197 -10.98 -9.03 -6.81
C GLY A 197 -11.77 -9.65 -5.65
N GLU A 198 -11.94 -8.94 -4.52
CA GLU A 198 -12.76 -9.42 -3.40
C GLU A 198 -14.18 -9.73 -3.90
N GLN A 199 -14.59 -10.99 -3.81
CA GLN A 199 -16.00 -11.34 -3.95
C GLN A 199 -16.78 -10.56 -2.90
N LYS A 200 -17.77 -9.76 -3.33
CA LYS A 200 -18.68 -9.06 -2.42
C LYS A 200 -19.21 -10.08 -1.42
N ARG A 201 -18.79 -9.97 -0.16
CA ARG A 201 -19.39 -10.78 0.92
C ARG A 201 -20.85 -10.38 0.98
N GLN A 202 -21.73 -11.32 0.66
CA GLN A 202 -23.16 -11.13 0.83
C GLN A 202 -23.42 -11.04 2.34
N ALA A 203 -24.10 -9.98 2.80
CA ALA A 203 -24.45 -9.84 4.20
C ALA A 203 -25.31 -11.07 4.63
N GLY A 204 -24.87 -11.79 5.67
CA GLY A 204 -25.52 -13.02 6.13
C GLY A 204 -25.13 -14.31 5.37
N GLY A 205 -24.23 -14.25 4.38
CA GLY A 205 -23.78 -15.43 3.64
C GLY A 205 -22.67 -16.19 4.35
N LEU A 206 -22.92 -17.43 4.77
CA LEU A 206 -21.90 -18.35 5.29
C LEU A 206 -21.29 -19.14 4.11
N THR A 207 -20.05 -18.84 3.73
CA THR A 207 -19.34 -19.62 2.70
C THR A 207 -18.70 -20.85 3.33
N LEU A 208 -19.42 -21.97 3.35
CA LEU A 208 -18.87 -23.26 3.74
C LEU A 208 -18.00 -23.81 2.62
N ARG A 209 -16.75 -24.10 2.93
CA ARG A 209 -15.82 -24.75 2.01
C ARG A 209 -16.12 -26.25 1.99
N ILE A 210 -17.20 -26.62 1.30
CA ILE A 210 -17.55 -28.03 1.11
C ILE A 210 -16.51 -28.60 0.15
N GLY A 211 -15.72 -29.57 0.64
CA GLY A 211 -14.70 -30.27 -0.12
C GLY A 211 -15.24 -30.79 -1.46
N GLY A 212 -14.37 -30.79 -2.46
CA GLY A 212 -14.70 -30.94 -3.88
C GLY A 212 -15.71 -32.04 -4.21
N LYS A 213 -16.51 -31.74 -5.24
CA LYS A 213 -17.49 -32.63 -5.87
C LYS A 213 -16.84 -33.99 -6.17
N PRO A 214 -17.39 -35.13 -5.70
CA PRO A 214 -16.85 -36.43 -6.07
C PRO A 214 -17.06 -36.64 -7.58
N ALA A 215 -16.04 -37.20 -8.23
CA ALA A 215 -16.07 -37.54 -9.65
C ALA A 215 -17.22 -38.52 -9.95
N PRO A 216 -17.88 -38.43 -11.11
CA PRO A 216 -18.93 -39.38 -11.47
C PRO A 216 -18.31 -40.77 -11.66
N THR A 217 -18.75 -41.72 -10.84
CA THR A 217 -18.45 -43.14 -10.98
C THR A 217 -19.02 -43.65 -12.30
N LYS A 218 -18.15 -44.14 -13.19
CA LYS A 218 -18.55 -45.01 -14.30
C LYS A 218 -19.13 -46.28 -13.70
N ALA A 219 -20.44 -46.48 -13.83
CA ALA A 219 -21.05 -47.80 -13.70
C ALA A 219 -21.23 -48.38 -15.11
N GLU A 220 -20.48 -49.44 -15.36
CA GLU A 220 -20.47 -50.25 -16.58
C GLU A 220 -21.60 -51.29 -16.52
N ALA A 221 -22.24 -51.48 -17.69
CA ALA A 221 -22.95 -52.66 -18.18
C ALA A 221 -23.73 -53.59 -17.22
N ALA A 222 -25.03 -53.73 -17.46
CA ALA A 222 -25.68 -55.04 -17.66
C ALA A 222 -27.13 -54.85 -18.17
N GLY A 223 -27.43 -55.36 -19.38
CA GLY A 223 -28.80 -55.81 -19.71
C GLY A 223 -29.17 -57.06 -18.87
N PRO A 224 -30.34 -57.74 -19.06
CA PRO A 224 -31.00 -57.93 -20.36
C PRO A 224 -32.55 -57.99 -20.37
N ALA A 225 -33.08 -58.12 -21.61
CA ALA A 225 -34.23 -58.91 -22.08
C ALA A 225 -35.67 -58.65 -21.56
N LYS A 226 -36.53 -58.15 -22.47
CA LYS A 226 -37.47 -58.99 -23.23
C LYS A 226 -37.90 -58.29 -24.52
#